data_AF-A0A370D9R0-F1
#
_entry.id   AF-A0A370D9R0-F1
#
_cell.length_a   1.000
_cell.length_b   1.000
_cell.length_c   1.000
_cell.angle_alpha   90.00
_cell.angle_beta   90.00
_cell.angle_gamma   90.00
#
_symmetry.space_group_name_H-M   'P 1'
#
loop_
_entity.id
_entity.type
_entity.pdbx_description
1 polymer ?
#
loop_
_entity_poly.entity_id
_entity_poly.type
_entity_poly.pdbx_seq_one_letter_code
_entity_poly.pdbx_strand_id
1 'polypeptide(L)'
;MTEAVQLCLIQEQFLVGDIKANARKIISQSHLAKQAGADIVIFPELALSGYPPEDLLMRQGFINQIEAAINEIAINTAGLIVVFGAPRLHQHELFNAAVVCSEGKVTGEYHKYSLPNYAVFDEKRYFQSGKEPLLIEIKQQKIGIIICEDAWFDEPVQKAKDAGAQAIVILNASPYHRNKHQQRLDMLRHRQKQAALPMFYLNLVGGQDELVFDGDSLVMNAQSELVGRGPDFEPALLHYQLHEDQSVTAVNTPFHQPESDLSNIYKALVTSVRDYVKGNGFNGVVIGLSGGVDSALTLAVAVDALGSDQVHAVMMPSRYTAQMSLDDAAAQADIMSVDYKVISIEPTFQVFLETLKDEFANTEVDTTEENIQARCRGVILMALSNKLGRMVLTTGNKSEMAVGYCTLYGDMAGGFAPLKDVEKLLVYALCDYRNSVKQVIPQRVLDRPPSAELREDQEDQDSLPDYAILDAILRMSVEEDKPRQQIIDAGYEQQTVDKILRMVQINEYKRRQAPPGVRITQRAFGRDRRYPITSGYRRG
;
A
#
# COMPACT_ATOMS: atom_id res chain seq x y z
N MET A 1 12.72 -45.22 -0.59
CA MET A 1 12.79 -43.78 -0.93
C MET A 1 11.44 -43.22 -0.60
N THR A 2 11.39 -42.41 0.44
CA THR A 2 10.15 -41.81 0.94
C THR A 2 9.83 -40.63 0.05
N GLU A 3 8.55 -40.46 -0.30
CA GLU A 3 8.14 -39.43 -1.25
C GLU A 3 8.29 -38.02 -0.65
N ALA A 4 8.78 -37.08 -1.46
CA ALA A 4 8.83 -35.67 -1.08
C ALA A 4 7.41 -35.13 -0.81
N VAL A 5 7.29 -34.22 0.15
CA VAL A 5 6.07 -33.47 0.41
C VAL A 5 5.94 -32.37 -0.64
N GLN A 6 4.80 -32.31 -1.32
CA GLN A 6 4.47 -31.31 -2.32
C GLN A 6 3.72 -30.14 -1.66
N LEU A 7 4.38 -28.99 -1.54
CA LEU A 7 3.80 -27.77 -0.99
C LEU A 7 3.38 -26.84 -2.13
N CYS A 8 2.19 -26.26 -2.03
CA CYS A 8 1.75 -25.15 -2.89
C CYS A 8 1.46 -23.92 -2.03
N LEU A 9 2.21 -22.85 -2.25
CA LEU A 9 1.99 -21.54 -1.62
C LEU A 9 1.13 -20.68 -2.55
N ILE A 10 0.01 -20.19 -2.04
CA ILE A 10 -0.94 -19.36 -2.80
C ILE A 10 -0.70 -17.89 -2.47
N GLN A 11 0.11 -17.23 -3.29
CA GLN A 11 0.30 -15.79 -3.23
C GLN A 11 -0.87 -15.12 -3.94
N GLU A 12 -1.78 -14.52 -3.21
CA GLU A 12 -3.08 -14.09 -3.76
C GLU A 12 -3.68 -12.94 -2.97
N GLN A 13 -4.62 -12.22 -3.58
CA GLN A 13 -5.36 -11.13 -2.96
C GLN A 13 -6.68 -11.62 -2.36
N PHE A 14 -7.02 -11.12 -1.17
CA PHE A 14 -8.29 -11.38 -0.50
C PHE A 14 -8.94 -10.07 -0.08
N LEU A 15 -10.17 -9.84 -0.52
CA LEU A 15 -10.89 -8.59 -0.25
C LEU A 15 -11.37 -8.57 1.21
N VAL A 16 -11.03 -7.53 1.95
CA VAL A 16 -11.47 -7.38 3.34
C VAL A 16 -12.99 -7.44 3.42
N GLY A 17 -13.50 -8.33 4.26
CA GLY A 17 -14.93 -8.44 4.54
C GLY A 17 -15.72 -9.38 3.62
N ASP A 18 -15.23 -9.70 2.41
CA ASP A 18 -15.93 -10.59 1.48
C ASP A 18 -15.63 -12.07 1.76
N ILE A 19 -16.11 -12.52 2.92
CA ILE A 19 -15.87 -13.89 3.43
C ILE A 19 -16.29 -14.95 2.40
N LYS A 20 -17.41 -14.73 1.72
CA LYS A 20 -17.95 -15.70 0.76
C LYS A 20 -17.07 -15.81 -0.48
N ALA A 21 -16.64 -14.70 -1.07
CA ALA A 21 -15.75 -14.75 -2.23
C ALA A 21 -14.37 -15.29 -1.86
N ASN A 22 -13.84 -14.89 -0.70
CA ASN A 22 -12.55 -15.36 -0.20
C ASN A 22 -12.58 -16.88 0.06
N ALA A 23 -13.64 -17.41 0.68
CA ALA A 23 -13.82 -18.85 0.88
C ALA A 23 -13.87 -19.63 -0.44
N ARG A 24 -14.65 -19.15 -1.42
CA ARG A 24 -14.68 -19.76 -2.76
C ARG A 24 -13.31 -19.74 -3.43
N LYS A 25 -12.55 -18.65 -3.27
CA LYS A 25 -11.20 -18.52 -3.82
C LYS A 25 -10.24 -19.52 -3.16
N ILE A 26 -10.30 -19.68 -1.84
CA ILE A 26 -9.53 -20.70 -1.10
C ILE A 26 -9.86 -22.10 -1.63
N ILE A 27 -11.15 -22.43 -1.77
CA ILE A 27 -11.60 -23.73 -2.28
C ILE A 27 -11.12 -23.96 -3.72
N SER A 28 -11.32 -22.99 -4.62
CA SER A 28 -10.96 -23.15 -6.04
C SER A 28 -9.45 -23.28 -6.23
N GLN A 29 -8.65 -22.45 -5.56
CA GLN A 29 -7.18 -22.52 -5.61
C GLN A 29 -6.67 -23.84 -5.00
N SER A 30 -7.31 -24.33 -3.92
CA SER A 30 -6.99 -25.63 -3.33
C SER A 30 -7.21 -26.78 -4.32
N HIS A 31 -8.30 -26.76 -5.09
CA HIS A 31 -8.54 -27.77 -6.11
C HIS A 31 -7.53 -27.72 -7.26
N LEU A 32 -7.15 -26.52 -7.72
CA LEU A 32 -6.10 -26.35 -8.74
C LEU A 32 -4.75 -26.89 -8.25
N ALA A 33 -4.36 -26.56 -7.03
CA ALA A 33 -3.13 -27.05 -6.43
C ALA A 33 -3.14 -28.58 -6.24
N LYS A 34 -4.28 -29.17 -5.84
CA LYS A 34 -4.45 -30.63 -5.76
C LYS A 34 -4.30 -31.30 -7.12
N GLN A 35 -4.86 -30.73 -8.18
CA GLN A 35 -4.70 -31.24 -9.55
C GLN A 35 -3.24 -31.18 -10.02
N ALA A 36 -2.48 -30.20 -9.54
CA ALA A 36 -1.04 -30.09 -9.75
C ALA A 36 -0.19 -30.99 -8.81
N GLY A 37 -0.84 -31.84 -7.99
CA GLY A 37 -0.17 -32.83 -7.16
C GLY A 37 0.25 -32.34 -5.76
N ALA A 38 -0.29 -31.21 -5.28
CA ALA A 38 0.01 -30.73 -3.91
C ALA A 38 -0.51 -31.70 -2.83
N ASP A 39 0.32 -31.98 -1.83
CA ASP A 39 -0.06 -32.67 -0.59
C ASP A 39 -0.65 -31.66 0.42
N ILE A 40 -0.13 -30.42 0.41
CA ILE A 40 -0.55 -29.31 1.25
C ILE A 40 -0.62 -28.01 0.47
N VAL A 41 -1.68 -27.24 0.72
CA VAL A 41 -1.89 -25.90 0.14
C VAL A 41 -1.94 -24.88 1.26
N ILE A 42 -1.17 -23.80 1.12
CA ILE A 42 -1.03 -22.77 2.14
C ILE A 42 -1.46 -21.42 1.56
N PHE A 43 -2.26 -20.68 2.33
CA PHE A 43 -2.74 -19.33 2.04
C PHE A 43 -2.20 -18.31 3.04
N PRO A 44 -2.16 -17.00 2.70
CA PRO A 44 -1.58 -15.97 3.55
C PRO A 44 -2.31 -15.74 4.88
N GLU A 45 -1.72 -14.87 5.71
CA GLU A 45 -2.31 -14.41 6.97
C GLU A 45 -3.68 -13.76 6.75
N LEU A 46 -4.64 -14.11 7.61
CA LEU A 46 -6.04 -13.68 7.54
C LEU A 46 -6.70 -13.75 6.15
N ALA A 47 -6.23 -14.62 5.24
CA ALA A 47 -6.75 -14.77 3.89
C ALA A 47 -8.29 -14.87 3.82
N LEU A 48 -8.93 -15.59 4.75
CA LEU A 48 -10.39 -15.71 4.72
C LEU A 48 -11.12 -14.38 4.98
N SER A 49 -10.62 -13.56 5.92
CA SER A 49 -11.23 -12.26 6.23
C SER A 49 -10.73 -11.12 5.35
N GLY A 50 -9.60 -11.32 4.67
CA GLY A 50 -8.74 -10.23 4.18
C GLY A 50 -7.98 -9.55 5.32
N TYR A 51 -6.97 -8.75 4.99
CA TYR A 51 -6.14 -8.03 5.94
C TYR A 51 -5.89 -6.57 5.51
N PRO A 52 -5.93 -5.59 6.44
CA PRO A 52 -6.44 -5.68 7.81
C PRO A 52 -7.97 -5.48 7.87
N PRO A 53 -8.73 -6.30 8.63
CA PRO A 53 -10.19 -6.13 8.77
C PRO A 53 -10.61 -5.08 9.82
N GLU A 54 -9.66 -4.60 10.64
CA GLU A 54 -9.89 -3.57 11.67
C GLU A 54 -11.08 -3.88 12.59
N ASP A 55 -11.91 -2.90 12.93
CA ASP A 55 -13.04 -3.04 13.86
C ASP A 55 -14.17 -3.96 13.33
N LEU A 56 -14.09 -4.51 12.11
CA LEU A 56 -14.95 -5.64 11.70
C LEU A 56 -14.77 -6.83 12.63
N LEU A 57 -13.57 -7.01 13.20
CA LEU A 57 -13.25 -8.05 14.18
C LEU A 57 -14.08 -7.93 15.48
N MET A 58 -14.61 -6.74 15.77
CA MET A 58 -15.50 -6.51 16.92
C MET A 58 -16.97 -6.82 16.62
N ARG A 59 -17.31 -7.21 15.39
CA ARG A 59 -18.68 -7.52 14.98
C ARG A 59 -18.93 -9.02 15.06
N GLN A 60 -19.75 -9.47 16.02
CA GLN A 60 -20.10 -10.89 16.17
C GLN A 60 -20.65 -11.52 14.87
N GLY A 61 -21.45 -10.78 14.10
CA GLY A 61 -21.97 -11.25 12.82
C GLY A 61 -20.89 -11.55 11.79
N PHE A 62 -19.77 -10.81 11.81
CA PHE A 62 -18.61 -11.04 10.95
C PHE A 62 -17.87 -12.32 11.36
N ILE A 63 -17.64 -12.50 12.66
CA ILE A 63 -17.02 -13.71 13.21
C ILE A 63 -17.86 -14.96 12.91
N ASN A 64 -19.19 -14.88 13.04
CA ASN A 64 -20.09 -15.99 12.70
C ASN A 64 -20.01 -16.39 11.21
N GLN A 65 -19.84 -15.41 10.31
CA GLN A 65 -19.64 -15.70 8.88
C GLN A 65 -18.32 -16.40 8.62
N ILE A 66 -17.24 -15.98 9.30
CA ILE A 66 -15.93 -16.61 9.22
C ILE A 66 -15.99 -18.07 9.69
N GLU A 67 -16.60 -18.34 10.85
CA GLU A 67 -16.74 -19.70 11.38
C GLU A 67 -17.58 -20.60 10.45
N ALA A 68 -18.65 -20.07 9.85
CA ALA A 68 -19.42 -20.81 8.85
C ALA A 68 -18.58 -21.13 7.60
N ALA A 69 -17.80 -20.17 7.11
CA ALA A 69 -16.96 -20.33 5.93
C ALA A 69 -15.77 -21.27 6.17
N ILE A 70 -15.20 -21.31 7.37
CA ILE A 70 -14.18 -22.31 7.75
C ILE A 70 -14.72 -23.72 7.58
N ASN A 71 -15.94 -23.98 8.06
CA ASN A 71 -16.59 -25.27 7.90
C ASN A 71 -16.89 -25.60 6.42
N GLU A 72 -17.32 -24.60 5.64
CA GLU A 72 -17.52 -24.75 4.20
C GLU A 72 -16.21 -25.14 3.49
N ILE A 73 -15.10 -24.44 3.77
CA ILE A 73 -13.78 -24.75 3.22
C ILE A 73 -13.39 -26.19 3.59
N ALA A 74 -13.47 -26.54 4.88
CA ALA A 74 -13.08 -27.87 5.36
C ALA A 74 -13.79 -29.00 4.60
N ILE A 75 -15.12 -28.89 4.44
CA ILE A 75 -15.94 -29.89 3.74
C ILE A 75 -15.57 -29.96 2.25
N ASN A 76 -15.43 -28.80 1.59
CA ASN A 76 -15.21 -28.76 0.14
C ASN A 76 -13.76 -29.09 -0.26
N THR A 77 -12.80 -29.04 0.66
CA THR A 77 -11.40 -29.40 0.40
C THR A 77 -11.03 -30.79 0.94
N ALA A 78 -12.00 -31.68 1.13
CA ALA A 78 -11.74 -33.04 1.63
C ALA A 78 -10.71 -33.81 0.79
N GLY A 79 -9.82 -34.53 1.48
CA GLY A 79 -8.69 -35.27 0.88
C GLY A 79 -7.54 -34.38 0.40
N LEU A 80 -7.37 -33.19 0.98
CA LEU A 80 -6.21 -32.31 0.83
C LEU A 80 -5.98 -31.60 2.17
N ILE A 81 -4.73 -31.35 2.53
CA ILE A 81 -4.41 -30.51 3.69
C ILE A 81 -4.39 -29.05 3.23
N VAL A 82 -5.25 -28.23 3.83
CA VAL A 82 -5.37 -26.80 3.50
C VAL A 82 -5.10 -25.97 4.74
N VAL A 83 -4.17 -25.04 4.64
CA VAL A 83 -3.79 -24.11 5.71
C VAL A 83 -4.11 -22.70 5.26
N PHE A 84 -4.91 -21.97 6.03
CA PHE A 84 -5.25 -20.58 5.69
C PHE A 84 -5.41 -19.71 6.94
N GLY A 85 -5.11 -18.43 6.80
CA GLY A 85 -5.30 -17.47 7.86
C GLY A 85 -6.77 -17.08 8.05
N ALA A 86 -7.24 -17.05 9.29
CA ALA A 86 -8.58 -16.56 9.67
C ALA A 86 -8.61 -16.09 11.13
N PRO A 87 -9.50 -15.13 11.49
CA PRO A 87 -9.82 -14.87 12.89
C PRO A 87 -10.52 -16.07 13.51
N ARG A 88 -10.09 -16.52 14.69
CA ARG A 88 -10.73 -17.62 15.44
C ARG A 88 -11.16 -17.21 16.82
N LEU A 89 -12.41 -17.50 17.17
CA LEU A 89 -12.94 -17.24 18.50
C LEU A 89 -12.82 -18.49 19.37
N HIS A 90 -12.04 -18.42 20.43
CA HIS A 90 -11.91 -19.50 21.42
C HIS A 90 -12.18 -18.95 22.82
N GLN A 91 -13.15 -19.52 23.54
CA GLN A 91 -13.49 -19.12 24.92
C GLN A 91 -13.70 -17.61 25.12
N HIS A 92 -14.31 -16.93 24.14
CA HIS A 92 -14.53 -15.46 24.10
C HIS A 92 -13.30 -14.60 23.79
N GLU A 93 -12.16 -15.22 23.54
CA GLU A 93 -10.95 -14.55 23.07
C GLU A 93 -10.80 -14.76 21.56
N LEU A 94 -10.45 -13.69 20.85
CA LEU A 94 -10.22 -13.73 19.42
C LEU A 94 -8.72 -13.88 19.16
N PHE A 95 -8.36 -14.73 18.19
CA PHE A 95 -6.98 -14.98 17.79
C PHE A 95 -6.82 -14.74 16.30
N ASN A 96 -5.67 -14.17 15.90
CA ASN A 96 -5.18 -14.23 14.53
C ASN A 96 -4.60 -15.62 14.34
N ALA A 97 -5.24 -16.46 13.52
CA ALA A 97 -4.94 -17.88 13.49
C ALA A 97 -4.66 -18.41 12.09
N ALA A 98 -3.84 -19.46 12.02
CA ALA A 98 -3.73 -20.32 10.86
C ALA A 98 -4.55 -21.58 11.14
N VAL A 99 -5.56 -21.83 10.30
CA VAL A 99 -6.49 -22.95 10.43
C VAL A 99 -6.05 -24.06 9.50
N VAL A 100 -5.98 -25.29 10.01
CA VAL A 100 -5.62 -26.48 9.23
C VAL A 100 -6.84 -27.34 9.02
N CYS A 101 -7.26 -27.49 7.78
CA CYS A 101 -8.34 -28.37 7.35
C CYS A 101 -7.78 -29.63 6.70
N SER A 102 -8.28 -30.79 7.09
CA SER A 102 -7.97 -32.08 6.47
C SER A 102 -9.12 -33.05 6.68
N GLU A 103 -9.35 -33.94 5.72
CA GLU A 103 -10.42 -34.96 5.78
C GLU A 103 -11.81 -34.37 6.12
N GLY A 104 -12.17 -33.23 5.53
CA GLY A 104 -13.49 -32.64 5.68
C GLY A 104 -13.71 -31.81 6.95
N LYS A 105 -12.69 -31.63 7.80
CA LYS A 105 -12.81 -30.98 9.11
C LYS A 105 -11.59 -30.13 9.46
N VAL A 106 -11.75 -29.24 10.43
CA VAL A 106 -10.63 -28.57 11.09
C VAL A 106 -9.88 -29.59 11.95
N THR A 107 -8.56 -29.68 11.78
CA THR A 107 -7.68 -30.65 12.43
C THR A 107 -6.61 -30.00 13.32
N GLY A 108 -6.37 -28.71 13.14
CA GLY A 108 -5.41 -27.95 13.95
C GLY A 108 -5.56 -26.46 13.76
N GLU A 109 -5.06 -25.71 14.73
CA GLU A 109 -5.04 -24.25 14.73
C GLU A 109 -3.73 -23.78 15.35
N TYR A 110 -3.11 -22.78 14.73
CA TYR A 110 -2.01 -22.03 15.31
C TYR A 110 -2.51 -20.63 15.61
N HIS A 111 -2.26 -20.12 16.80
CA HIS A 111 -2.61 -18.74 17.17
C HIS A 111 -1.33 -17.90 17.19
N LYS A 112 -1.33 -16.78 16.47
CA LYS A 112 -0.18 -15.87 16.35
C LYS A 112 0.36 -15.50 17.72
N TYR A 113 1.66 -15.65 17.91
CA TYR A 113 2.31 -15.44 19.20
C TYR A 113 2.65 -13.96 19.40
N SER A 114 3.22 -13.34 18.38
CA SER A 114 3.72 -11.97 18.43
C SER A 114 2.71 -11.04 17.78
N LEU A 115 2.00 -10.24 18.57
CA LEU A 115 1.00 -9.30 18.07
C LEU A 115 1.63 -7.90 17.87
N PRO A 116 1.83 -7.43 16.62
CA PRO A 116 2.37 -6.10 16.36
C PRO A 116 1.38 -5.03 16.81
N ASN A 117 1.89 -3.99 17.47
CA ASN A 117 1.09 -2.86 17.97
C ASN A 117 1.87 -1.54 17.84
N TYR A 118 2.48 -1.36 16.67
CA TYR A 118 3.29 -0.21 16.29
C TYR A 118 3.03 0.12 14.81
N ALA A 119 3.36 1.36 14.41
CA ALA A 119 3.20 1.83 13.04
C ALA A 119 1.75 1.67 12.54
N VAL A 120 1.53 0.84 11.52
CA VAL A 120 0.21 0.57 10.91
C VAL A 120 -0.59 -0.53 11.63
N PHE A 121 0.00 -1.21 12.61
CA PHE A 121 -0.60 -2.35 13.29
C PHE A 121 -1.13 -1.99 14.68
N ASP A 122 -2.34 -2.44 14.99
CA ASP A 122 -2.96 -2.35 16.32
C ASP A 122 -3.51 -3.73 16.74
N GLU A 123 -2.81 -4.84 16.46
CA GLU A 123 -3.36 -6.20 16.65
C GLU A 123 -3.73 -6.51 18.11
N LYS A 124 -3.06 -5.91 19.09
CA LYS A 124 -3.41 -6.08 20.52
C LYS A 124 -4.75 -5.44 20.90
N ARG A 125 -5.33 -4.61 20.03
CA ARG A 125 -6.72 -4.15 20.17
C ARG A 125 -7.71 -5.28 19.95
N TYR A 126 -7.39 -6.23 19.07
CA TYR A 126 -8.33 -7.21 18.54
C TYR A 126 -8.07 -8.62 19.05
N PHE A 127 -6.81 -9.02 19.15
CA PHE A 127 -6.40 -10.40 19.33
C PHE A 127 -5.69 -10.65 20.66
N GLN A 128 -5.78 -11.88 21.14
CA GLN A 128 -4.94 -12.43 22.20
C GLN A 128 -3.76 -13.21 21.61
N SER A 129 -2.67 -13.27 22.37
CA SER A 129 -1.45 -13.99 22.00
C SER A 129 -1.64 -15.49 22.14
N GLY A 130 -1.25 -16.25 21.10
CA GLY A 130 -1.06 -17.69 21.19
C GLY A 130 0.12 -18.08 22.10
N LYS A 131 0.26 -19.38 22.37
CA LYS A 131 1.34 -19.92 23.25
C LYS A 131 1.95 -21.22 22.73
N GLU A 132 1.14 -22.07 22.10
CA GLU A 132 1.51 -23.41 21.68
C GLU A 132 2.03 -23.44 20.23
N PRO A 133 3.05 -24.25 19.92
CA PRO A 133 3.45 -24.50 18.54
C PRO A 133 2.43 -25.40 17.83
N LEU A 134 2.36 -25.29 16.49
CA LEU A 134 1.59 -26.21 15.65
C LEU A 134 2.51 -26.89 14.65
N LEU A 135 2.44 -28.22 14.60
CA LEU A 135 3.10 -29.04 13.58
C LEU A 135 2.07 -29.79 12.74
N ILE A 136 2.28 -29.81 11.43
CA ILE A 136 1.51 -30.62 10.48
C ILE A 136 2.41 -31.76 10.02
N GLU A 137 1.98 -33.01 10.23
CA GLU A 137 2.72 -34.19 9.82
C GLU A 137 2.22 -34.72 8.47
N ILE A 138 3.12 -34.78 7.47
CA ILE A 138 2.83 -35.24 6.11
C ILE A 138 3.98 -36.11 5.65
N LYS A 139 3.71 -37.35 5.21
CA LYS A 139 4.74 -38.30 4.75
C LYS A 139 5.92 -38.41 5.74
N GLN A 140 5.62 -38.50 7.04
CA GLN A 140 6.59 -38.57 8.16
C GLN A 140 7.46 -37.31 8.35
N GLN A 141 7.17 -36.23 7.62
CA GLN A 141 7.82 -34.94 7.79
C GLN A 141 6.94 -33.98 8.58
N LYS A 142 7.52 -33.21 9.49
CA LYS A 142 6.83 -32.26 10.37
C LYS A 142 7.06 -30.82 9.93
N ILE A 143 6.02 -30.13 9.54
CA ILE A 143 6.05 -28.74 9.11
C ILE A 143 5.49 -27.85 10.23
N GLY A 144 6.30 -26.94 10.75
CA GLY A 144 5.88 -25.94 11.74
C GLY A 144 5.17 -24.77 11.08
N ILE A 145 4.11 -24.27 11.72
CA ILE A 145 3.36 -23.09 11.26
C ILE A 145 3.59 -21.93 12.22
N ILE A 146 3.93 -20.76 11.67
CA ILE A 146 3.96 -19.48 12.39
C ILE A 146 3.34 -18.36 11.53
N ILE A 147 3.05 -17.20 12.12
CA ILE A 147 2.39 -16.10 11.41
C ILE A 147 3.20 -14.80 11.53
N CYS A 148 3.67 -14.31 10.39
CA CYS A 148 4.15 -12.96 10.17
C CYS A 148 5.16 -12.45 11.22
N GLU A 149 4.70 -11.57 12.11
CA GLU A 149 5.47 -10.97 13.19
C GLU A 149 6.22 -12.01 14.05
N ASP A 150 5.72 -13.24 14.13
CA ASP A 150 6.40 -14.36 14.80
C ASP A 150 7.81 -14.61 14.28
N ALA A 151 8.03 -14.44 12.97
CA ALA A 151 9.34 -14.60 12.36
C ALA A 151 10.31 -13.48 12.75
N TRP A 152 9.84 -12.38 13.34
CA TRP A 152 10.68 -11.27 13.82
C TRP A 152 11.15 -11.45 15.26
N PHE A 153 10.78 -12.54 15.92
CA PHE A 153 11.26 -12.92 17.24
C PHE A 153 11.82 -14.36 17.26
N ASP A 154 12.74 -14.62 18.19
CA ASP A 154 13.42 -15.93 18.28
C ASP A 154 12.46 -17.03 18.79
N GLU A 155 11.59 -16.68 19.75
CA GLU A 155 10.82 -17.64 20.54
C GLU A 155 9.85 -18.51 19.71
N PRO A 156 9.03 -17.97 18.77
CA PRO A 156 8.09 -18.81 18.02
C PRO A 156 8.78 -19.83 17.12
N VAL A 157 9.88 -19.42 16.47
CA VAL A 157 10.70 -20.29 15.62
C VAL A 157 11.37 -21.37 16.46
N GLN A 158 11.91 -21.02 17.64
CA GLN A 158 12.53 -21.99 18.53
C GLN A 158 11.51 -22.99 19.08
N LYS A 159 10.31 -22.56 19.47
CA LYS A 159 9.23 -23.46 19.92
C LYS A 159 8.83 -24.48 18.85
N ALA A 160 8.70 -24.05 17.60
CA ALA A 160 8.41 -24.97 16.49
C ALA A 160 9.54 -25.99 16.30
N LYS A 161 10.79 -25.55 16.35
CA LYS A 161 11.97 -26.42 16.27
C LYS A 161 12.04 -27.42 17.42
N ASP A 162 11.84 -26.97 18.66
CA ASP A 162 11.88 -27.83 19.85
C ASP A 162 10.76 -28.88 19.86
N ALA A 163 9.61 -28.56 19.26
CA ALA A 163 8.53 -29.51 19.02
C ALA A 163 8.85 -30.56 17.93
N GLY A 164 9.93 -30.35 17.17
CA GLY A 164 10.42 -31.27 16.14
C GLY A 164 10.08 -30.86 14.70
N ALA A 165 9.86 -29.56 14.43
CA ALA A 165 9.71 -29.08 13.05
C ALA A 165 10.97 -29.36 12.22
N GLN A 166 10.77 -29.82 10.99
CA GLN A 166 11.79 -30.04 9.96
C GLN A 166 11.78 -28.97 8.87
N ALA A 167 10.71 -28.18 8.80
CA ALA A 167 10.59 -26.96 8.01
C ALA A 167 9.60 -26.01 8.68
N ILE A 168 9.63 -24.73 8.34
CA ILE A 168 8.71 -23.72 8.86
C ILE A 168 7.99 -23.03 7.70
N VAL A 169 6.67 -22.92 7.80
CA VAL A 169 5.85 -22.10 6.90
C VAL A 169 5.35 -20.88 7.67
N ILE A 170 5.52 -19.71 7.07
CA ILE A 170 5.23 -18.41 7.64
C ILE A 170 4.12 -17.79 6.81
N LEU A 171 2.95 -17.61 7.40
CA LEU A 171 1.82 -16.91 6.76
C LEU A 171 1.97 -15.42 7.03
N ASN A 172 1.96 -14.58 5.99
CA ASN A 172 2.20 -13.14 6.13
C ASN A 172 1.14 -12.30 5.43
N ALA A 173 0.76 -11.20 6.07
CA ALA A 173 0.21 -10.01 5.43
C ALA A 173 1.17 -8.85 5.74
N SER A 174 2.36 -8.91 5.13
CA SER A 174 3.44 -7.94 5.34
C SER A 174 3.31 -6.80 4.33
N PRO A 175 2.93 -5.59 4.76
CA PRO A 175 2.75 -4.47 3.84
C PRO A 175 4.09 -4.02 3.28
N TYR A 176 4.05 -3.57 2.04
CA TYR A 176 5.16 -2.96 1.34
C TYR A 176 5.55 -1.63 1.99
N HIS A 177 6.85 -1.39 1.97
CA HIS A 177 7.44 -0.07 1.95
C HIS A 177 8.81 -0.22 1.28
N ARG A 178 9.40 0.91 0.87
CA ARG A 178 10.76 0.97 0.34
C ARG A 178 11.72 0.19 1.25
N ASN A 179 12.55 -0.66 0.64
CA ASN A 179 13.50 -1.57 1.32
C ASN A 179 12.89 -2.75 2.13
N LYS A 180 11.57 -2.98 2.14
CA LYS A 180 10.98 -4.09 2.92
C LYS A 180 11.48 -5.47 2.48
N HIS A 181 11.66 -5.69 1.17
CA HIS A 181 12.24 -6.92 0.62
C HIS A 181 13.58 -7.28 1.30
N GLN A 182 14.50 -6.33 1.42
CA GLN A 182 15.80 -6.56 2.03
C GLN A 182 15.68 -6.91 3.52
N GLN A 183 14.78 -6.24 4.25
CA GLN A 183 14.51 -6.54 5.66
C GLN A 183 13.96 -7.96 5.84
N ARG A 184 13.07 -8.43 4.95
CA ARG A 184 12.54 -9.80 4.99
C ARG A 184 13.64 -10.83 4.75
N LEU A 185 14.50 -10.61 3.76
CA LEU A 185 15.64 -11.50 3.49
C LEU A 185 16.60 -11.56 4.69
N ASP A 186 16.92 -10.43 5.30
CA ASP A 186 17.83 -10.39 6.44
C ASP A 186 17.23 -11.07 7.68
N MET A 187 15.93 -10.87 7.92
CA MET A 187 15.18 -11.59 8.95
C MET A 187 15.22 -13.11 8.70
N LEU A 188 14.89 -13.56 7.49
CA LEU A 188 14.88 -15.00 7.16
C LEU A 188 16.27 -15.63 7.30
N ARG A 189 17.33 -14.95 6.81
CA ARG A 189 18.72 -15.41 6.98
C ARG A 189 19.10 -15.50 8.46
N HIS A 190 18.67 -14.53 9.26
CA HIS A 190 18.94 -14.56 10.69
C HIS A 190 18.24 -15.75 11.37
N ARG A 191 16.95 -15.99 11.06
CA ARG A 191 16.21 -17.15 11.59
C ARG A 191 16.77 -18.48 11.12
N GLN A 192 17.17 -18.57 9.85
CA GLN A 192 17.80 -19.76 9.32
C GLN A 192 19.10 -20.06 10.09
N LYS A 193 19.94 -19.05 10.40
CA LYS A 193 21.17 -19.28 11.19
C LYS A 193 20.89 -19.83 12.58
N GLN A 194 19.76 -19.48 13.19
CA GLN A 194 19.36 -19.96 14.52
C GLN A 194 18.74 -21.36 14.48
N ALA A 195 17.81 -21.59 13.56
CA ALA A 195 17.02 -22.81 13.50
C ALA A 195 17.65 -23.91 12.62
N ALA A 196 18.38 -23.52 11.57
CA ALA A 196 18.88 -24.39 10.50
C ALA A 196 17.78 -25.23 9.83
N LEU A 197 16.60 -24.64 9.65
CA LEU A 197 15.44 -25.26 8.99
C LEU A 197 15.12 -24.50 7.69
N PRO A 198 14.60 -25.19 6.65
CA PRO A 198 14.00 -24.52 5.50
C PRO A 198 12.80 -23.66 5.93
N MET A 199 12.64 -22.51 5.28
CA MET A 199 11.59 -21.53 5.59
C MET A 199 10.84 -21.13 4.33
N PHE A 200 9.51 -21.25 4.38
CA PHE A 200 8.58 -20.86 3.34
C PHE A 200 7.82 -19.62 3.80
N TYR A 201 8.23 -18.45 3.32
CA TYR A 201 7.59 -17.17 3.60
C TYR A 201 6.54 -16.88 2.54
N LEU A 202 5.27 -17.03 2.89
CA LEU A 202 4.14 -16.75 2.00
C LEU A 202 3.50 -15.41 2.37
N ASN A 203 3.41 -14.49 1.42
CA ASN A 203 2.85 -13.17 1.65
C ASN A 203 1.60 -12.90 0.82
N LEU A 204 0.72 -12.07 1.37
CA LEU A 204 -0.42 -11.49 0.67
C LEU A 204 0.05 -10.60 -0.50
N VAL A 205 -0.80 -10.43 -1.51
CA VAL A 205 -0.60 -9.45 -2.59
C VAL A 205 -1.85 -8.61 -2.79
N GLY A 206 -1.70 -7.35 -3.23
CA GLY A 206 -2.80 -6.43 -3.56
C GLY A 206 -2.89 -5.21 -2.64
N GLY A 207 -3.73 -4.25 -3.00
CA GLY A 207 -4.01 -3.05 -2.23
C GLY A 207 -5.17 -3.23 -1.24
N GLN A 208 -5.07 -2.60 -0.07
CA GLN A 208 -6.15 -2.44 0.91
C GLN A 208 -6.02 -1.07 1.58
N ASP A 209 -6.96 -0.17 1.25
CA ASP A 209 -6.93 1.24 1.67
C ASP A 209 -5.59 1.91 1.42
N GLU A 210 -4.88 2.33 2.48
CA GLU A 210 -3.55 2.96 2.37
C GLU A 210 -2.41 1.95 2.20
N LEU A 211 -2.65 0.67 2.50
CA LEU A 211 -1.64 -0.37 2.45
C LEU A 211 -1.59 -1.05 1.08
N VAL A 212 -0.41 -1.52 0.73
CA VAL A 212 -0.20 -2.40 -0.41
C VAL A 212 0.65 -3.57 0.03
N PHE A 213 0.27 -4.76 -0.40
CA PHE A 213 0.99 -6.01 -0.18
C PHE A 213 1.61 -6.41 -1.51
N ASP A 214 2.91 -6.63 -1.48
CA ASP A 214 3.75 -6.82 -2.65
C ASP A 214 3.88 -8.29 -3.06
N GLY A 215 3.29 -9.23 -2.32
CA GLY A 215 3.60 -10.64 -2.53
C GLY A 215 5.07 -10.87 -2.17
N ASP A 216 5.91 -11.12 -3.18
CA ASP A 216 7.33 -11.41 -2.97
C ASP A 216 7.51 -12.54 -1.96
N SER A 217 6.78 -13.64 -2.15
CA SER A 217 6.91 -14.83 -1.30
C SER A 217 8.28 -15.46 -1.51
N LEU A 218 8.96 -15.86 -0.43
CA LEU A 218 10.36 -16.28 -0.43
C LEU A 218 10.49 -17.70 0.12
N VAL A 219 11.40 -18.49 -0.46
CA VAL A 219 11.73 -19.82 0.07
C VAL A 219 13.23 -19.93 0.28
N MET A 220 13.62 -20.15 1.53
CA MET A 220 15.01 -20.30 1.94
C MET A 220 15.28 -21.74 2.37
N ASN A 221 16.35 -22.34 1.86
CA ASN A 221 16.72 -23.70 2.24
C ASN A 221 17.46 -23.73 3.60
N ALA A 222 17.75 -24.94 4.08
CA ALA A 222 18.47 -25.17 5.33
C ALA A 222 19.94 -24.69 5.32
N GLN A 223 20.45 -24.16 4.19
CA GLN A 223 21.81 -23.61 4.04
C GLN A 223 21.80 -22.07 3.90
N SER A 224 20.65 -21.43 4.13
CA SER A 224 20.46 -19.97 3.99
C SER A 224 20.44 -19.45 2.55
N GLU A 225 20.28 -20.33 1.56
CA GLU A 225 20.19 -19.97 0.16
C GLU A 225 18.72 -19.73 -0.22
N LEU A 226 18.47 -18.68 -1.00
CA LEU A 226 17.16 -18.39 -1.54
C LEU A 226 16.91 -19.30 -2.75
N VAL A 227 16.03 -20.28 -2.61
CA VAL A 227 15.72 -21.29 -3.64
C VAL A 227 14.38 -21.06 -4.32
N GLY A 228 13.59 -20.11 -3.83
CA GLY A 228 12.31 -19.73 -4.42
C GLY A 228 11.98 -18.26 -4.15
N ARG A 229 11.37 -17.62 -5.14
CA ARG A 229 10.87 -16.25 -5.07
C ARG A 229 9.68 -16.05 -5.99
N GLY A 230 8.55 -15.63 -5.44
CA GLY A 230 7.34 -15.26 -6.17
C GLY A 230 7.45 -13.88 -6.84
N PRO A 231 6.53 -13.56 -7.76
CA PRO A 231 6.53 -12.26 -8.43
C PRO A 231 6.18 -11.11 -7.47
N ASP A 232 6.69 -9.92 -7.77
CA ASP A 232 6.32 -8.68 -7.09
C ASP A 232 4.95 -8.18 -7.63
N PHE A 233 4.00 -7.89 -6.74
CA PHE A 233 2.67 -7.33 -7.01
C PHE A 233 1.73 -8.16 -7.91
N GLU A 234 2.00 -9.45 -8.08
CA GLU A 234 1.16 -10.37 -8.87
C GLU A 234 0.72 -11.60 -8.08
N PRO A 235 -0.50 -12.13 -8.31
CA PRO A 235 -0.88 -13.44 -7.79
C PRO A 235 -0.07 -14.58 -8.43
N ALA A 236 0.25 -15.62 -7.65
CA ALA A 236 0.98 -16.78 -8.13
C ALA A 236 0.69 -18.05 -7.31
N LEU A 237 0.76 -19.20 -7.98
CA LEU A 237 0.80 -20.53 -7.35
C LEU A 237 2.25 -21.01 -7.37
N LEU A 238 2.87 -21.13 -6.19
CA LEU A 238 4.28 -21.45 -6.06
C LEU A 238 4.43 -22.87 -5.50
N HIS A 239 4.93 -23.78 -6.33
CA HIS A 239 5.04 -25.20 -6.01
C HIS A 239 6.46 -25.58 -5.64
N TYR A 240 6.61 -26.27 -4.52
CA TYR A 240 7.89 -26.73 -3.98
C TYR A 240 7.79 -28.17 -3.47
N GLN A 241 8.93 -28.84 -3.43
CA GLN A 241 9.10 -30.15 -2.82
C GLN A 241 10.01 -30.03 -1.62
N LEU A 242 9.57 -30.58 -0.48
CA LEU A 242 10.39 -30.78 0.70
C LEU A 242 10.76 -32.27 0.81
N HIS A 243 12.06 -32.54 0.77
CA HIS A 243 12.63 -33.88 0.86
C HIS A 243 12.97 -34.21 2.33
N GLU A 244 13.13 -35.50 2.64
CA GLU A 244 13.43 -35.95 4.02
C GLU A 244 14.74 -35.39 4.58
N ASP A 245 15.71 -35.12 3.71
CA ASP A 245 16.99 -34.48 4.05
C ASP A 245 16.86 -32.96 4.24
N GLN A 246 15.63 -32.43 4.24
CA GLN A 246 15.27 -31.03 4.34
C GLN A 246 15.72 -30.17 3.14
N SER A 247 16.17 -30.79 2.05
CA SER A 247 16.38 -30.05 0.80
C SER A 247 15.05 -29.61 0.21
N VAL A 248 15.08 -28.48 -0.50
CA VAL A 248 13.89 -27.89 -1.13
C VAL A 248 14.13 -27.66 -2.61
N THR A 249 13.21 -28.12 -3.44
CA THR A 249 13.27 -27.93 -4.90
C THR A 249 12.00 -27.28 -5.43
N ALA A 250 12.14 -26.21 -6.21
CA ALA A 250 11.02 -25.60 -6.92
C ALA A 250 10.53 -26.53 -8.05
N VAL A 251 9.21 -26.58 -8.24
CA VAL A 251 8.57 -27.41 -9.28
C VAL A 251 7.69 -26.51 -10.14
N ASN A 252 7.97 -26.44 -11.44
CA ASN A 252 7.16 -25.65 -12.40
C ASN A 252 6.88 -24.20 -11.94
N THR A 253 7.76 -23.65 -11.11
CA THR A 253 7.63 -22.32 -10.51
C THR A 253 8.88 -21.54 -10.86
N PRO A 254 8.77 -20.43 -11.60
CA PRO A 254 9.93 -19.63 -11.96
C PRO A 254 10.51 -18.93 -10.73
N PHE A 255 11.83 -18.75 -10.74
CA PHE A 255 12.50 -17.90 -9.78
C PHE A 255 12.48 -16.46 -10.30
N HIS A 256 11.70 -15.59 -9.63
CA HIS A 256 11.62 -14.18 -10.01
C HIS A 256 12.84 -13.40 -9.52
N GLN A 257 13.37 -12.53 -10.39
CA GLN A 257 14.51 -11.67 -10.06
C GLN A 257 14.04 -10.39 -9.37
N PRO A 258 14.85 -9.80 -8.47
CA PRO A 258 14.52 -8.52 -7.87
C PRO A 258 14.35 -7.43 -8.91
N GLU A 259 13.25 -6.70 -8.82
CA GLU A 259 13.07 -5.47 -9.59
C GLU A 259 13.79 -4.27 -8.96
N SER A 260 13.95 -3.23 -9.77
CA SER A 260 14.48 -1.95 -9.26
C SER A 260 13.52 -1.30 -8.27
N ASP A 261 14.07 -0.49 -7.38
CA ASP A 261 13.31 0.25 -6.37
C ASP A 261 12.22 1.15 -6.98
N LEU A 262 12.54 1.86 -8.08
CA LEU A 262 11.57 2.69 -8.79
C LEU A 262 10.45 1.86 -9.45
N SER A 263 10.78 0.68 -10.00
CA SER A 263 9.77 -0.24 -10.54
C SER A 263 8.80 -0.69 -9.46
N ASN A 264 9.32 -1.13 -8.31
CA ASN A 264 8.50 -1.60 -7.19
C ASN A 264 7.62 -0.49 -6.62
N ILE A 265 8.14 0.73 -6.47
CA ILE A 265 7.33 1.88 -6.05
C ILE A 265 6.22 2.16 -7.07
N TYR A 266 6.54 2.19 -8.38
CA TYR A 266 5.52 2.43 -9.40
C TYR A 266 4.44 1.35 -9.41
N LYS A 267 4.82 0.06 -9.31
CA LYS A 267 3.90 -1.07 -9.21
C LYS A 267 3.04 -1.01 -7.96
N ALA A 268 3.58 -0.57 -6.83
CA ALA A 268 2.81 -0.33 -5.62
C ALA A 268 1.69 0.70 -5.85
N LEU A 269 2.02 1.83 -6.51
CA LEU A 269 1.04 2.86 -6.86
C LEU A 269 -0.05 2.31 -7.80
N VAL A 270 0.34 1.60 -8.86
CA VAL A 270 -0.58 1.01 -9.83
C VAL A 270 -1.52 0.00 -9.18
N THR A 271 -0.97 -0.92 -8.38
CA THR A 271 -1.74 -1.95 -7.65
C THR A 271 -2.74 -1.31 -6.70
N SER A 272 -2.32 -0.34 -5.89
CA SER A 272 -3.23 0.33 -4.96
C SER A 272 -4.34 1.10 -5.65
N VAL A 273 -4.05 1.84 -6.74
CA VAL A 273 -5.09 2.55 -7.49
C VAL A 273 -6.10 1.58 -8.09
N ARG A 274 -5.62 0.50 -8.73
CA ARG A 274 -6.48 -0.53 -9.32
C ARG A 274 -7.41 -1.12 -8.28
N ASP A 275 -6.85 -1.51 -7.14
CA ASP A 275 -7.57 -2.29 -6.14
C ASP A 275 -8.49 -1.41 -5.29
N TYR A 276 -8.11 -0.15 -5.02
CA TYR A 276 -8.98 0.80 -4.33
C TYR A 276 -10.21 1.16 -5.17
N VAL A 277 -10.03 1.43 -6.47
CA VAL A 277 -11.13 1.77 -7.38
C VAL A 277 -12.07 0.57 -7.57
N LYS A 278 -11.52 -0.60 -7.92
CA LYS A 278 -12.33 -1.80 -8.19
C LYS A 278 -12.94 -2.40 -6.93
N GLY A 279 -12.20 -2.44 -5.82
CA GLY A 279 -12.67 -2.97 -4.54
C GLY A 279 -13.83 -2.19 -3.95
N ASN A 280 -13.92 -0.89 -4.25
CA ASN A 280 -15.05 -0.03 -3.86
C ASN A 280 -16.16 0.05 -4.93
N GLY A 281 -16.07 -0.72 -6.02
CA GLY A 281 -17.11 -0.79 -7.05
C GLY A 281 -17.19 0.41 -7.99
N PHE A 282 -16.16 1.25 -8.07
CA PHE A 282 -16.10 2.33 -9.05
C PHE A 282 -15.78 1.79 -10.45
N ASN A 283 -16.33 2.42 -11.47
CA ASN A 283 -16.15 2.04 -12.87
C ASN A 283 -15.07 2.85 -13.61
N GLY A 284 -14.24 3.59 -12.87
CA GLY A 284 -13.20 4.45 -13.41
C GLY A 284 -12.89 5.66 -12.53
N VAL A 285 -12.07 6.56 -13.04
CA VAL A 285 -11.58 7.74 -12.32
C VAL A 285 -11.74 9.04 -13.12
N VAL A 286 -11.78 10.15 -12.39
CA VAL A 286 -11.67 11.52 -12.90
C VAL A 286 -10.42 12.16 -12.30
N ILE A 287 -9.60 12.82 -13.13
CA ILE A 287 -8.33 13.42 -12.72
C ILE A 287 -8.28 14.85 -13.24
N GLY A 288 -7.93 15.80 -12.36
CA GLY A 288 -7.57 17.15 -12.78
C GLY A 288 -6.16 17.16 -13.35
N LEU A 289 -5.99 17.54 -14.63
CA LEU A 289 -4.67 17.76 -15.22
C LEU A 289 -4.32 19.24 -15.12
N SER A 290 -3.15 19.54 -14.57
CA SER A 290 -2.60 20.91 -14.52
C SER A 290 -1.54 21.16 -15.59
N GLY A 291 -1.09 20.12 -16.29
CA GLY A 291 0.14 20.15 -17.10
C GLY A 291 1.42 20.02 -16.25
N GLY A 292 1.30 19.96 -14.92
CA GLY A 292 2.40 19.73 -14.00
C GLY A 292 2.71 18.25 -13.75
N VAL A 293 3.91 17.99 -13.23
CA VAL A 293 4.48 16.65 -13.07
C VAL A 293 3.65 15.70 -12.20
N ASP A 294 3.02 16.18 -11.12
CA ASP A 294 2.27 15.30 -10.20
C ASP A 294 0.99 14.78 -10.85
N SER A 295 0.25 15.65 -11.56
CA SER A 295 -0.93 15.25 -12.32
C SER A 295 -0.58 14.35 -13.50
N ALA A 296 0.58 14.60 -14.12
CA ALA A 296 1.11 13.78 -15.21
C ALA A 296 1.45 12.35 -14.74
N LEU A 297 2.15 12.21 -13.61
CA LEU A 297 2.43 10.89 -13.03
C LEU A 297 1.14 10.19 -12.58
N THR A 298 0.23 10.92 -11.93
CA THR A 298 -1.07 10.39 -11.49
C THR A 298 -1.88 9.83 -12.67
N LEU A 299 -1.88 10.53 -13.80
CA LEU A 299 -2.52 10.05 -15.04
C LEU A 299 -1.86 8.76 -15.53
N ALA A 300 -0.53 8.70 -15.56
CA ALA A 300 0.19 7.52 -16.01
C ALA A 300 -0.13 6.28 -15.15
N VAL A 301 -0.09 6.45 -13.83
CA VAL A 301 -0.46 5.40 -12.86
C VAL A 301 -1.91 4.95 -13.05
N ALA A 302 -2.86 5.88 -13.22
CA ALA A 302 -4.27 5.55 -13.39
C ALA A 302 -4.54 4.75 -14.67
N VAL A 303 -3.90 5.13 -15.79
CA VAL A 303 -4.05 4.40 -17.05
C VAL A 303 -3.45 3.00 -16.96
N ASP A 304 -2.26 2.85 -16.37
CA ASP A 304 -1.65 1.53 -16.20
C ASP A 304 -2.44 0.64 -15.22
N ALA A 305 -3.16 1.24 -14.25
CA ALA A 305 -3.99 0.53 -13.28
C ALA A 305 -5.34 0.06 -13.83
N LEU A 306 -6.00 0.90 -14.66
CA LEU A 306 -7.40 0.74 -15.01
C LEU A 306 -7.66 0.54 -16.50
N GLY A 307 -6.73 0.94 -17.37
CA GLY A 307 -6.96 1.13 -18.80
C GLY A 307 -7.44 2.55 -19.11
N SER A 308 -7.10 3.06 -20.29
CA SER A 308 -7.40 4.45 -20.67
C SER A 308 -8.90 4.74 -20.83
N ASP A 309 -9.71 3.72 -21.12
CA ASP A 309 -11.17 3.78 -21.23
C ASP A 309 -11.87 4.11 -19.90
N GLN A 310 -11.21 3.81 -18.79
CA GLN A 310 -11.71 4.06 -17.43
C GLN A 310 -11.14 5.34 -16.80
N VAL A 311 -10.37 6.13 -17.55
CA VAL A 311 -9.81 7.40 -17.07
C VAL A 311 -10.47 8.57 -17.79
N HIS A 312 -10.87 9.60 -17.04
CA HIS A 312 -11.35 10.87 -17.57
C HIS A 312 -10.46 12.00 -17.05
N ALA A 313 -9.79 12.69 -17.96
CA ALA A 313 -8.88 13.79 -17.64
C ALA A 313 -9.55 15.14 -17.91
N VAL A 314 -9.43 16.07 -16.96
CA VAL A 314 -10.04 17.39 -17.06
C VAL A 314 -9.00 18.47 -16.79
N MET A 315 -8.73 19.30 -17.78
CA MET A 315 -7.96 20.53 -17.63
C MET A 315 -8.89 21.68 -17.30
N MET A 316 -8.56 22.46 -16.27
CA MET A 316 -9.44 23.49 -15.73
C MET A 316 -8.74 24.85 -15.64
N PRO A 317 -8.56 25.53 -16.79
CA PRO A 317 -7.77 26.75 -16.87
C PRO A 317 -8.49 27.96 -16.24
N SER A 318 -7.70 28.86 -15.67
CA SER A 318 -8.09 30.22 -15.31
C SER A 318 -7.33 31.24 -16.18
N ARG A 319 -7.56 32.53 -15.96
CA ARG A 319 -6.77 33.62 -16.56
C ARG A 319 -5.25 33.53 -16.36
N TYR A 320 -4.76 32.80 -15.35
CA TYR A 320 -3.32 32.66 -15.07
C TYR A 320 -2.69 31.41 -15.67
N THR A 321 -3.50 30.51 -16.24
CA THR A 321 -3.01 29.25 -16.79
C THR A 321 -2.20 29.47 -18.06
N ALA A 322 -0.96 28.99 -18.09
CA ALA A 322 -0.08 29.18 -19.23
C ALA A 322 -0.48 28.28 -20.42
N GLN A 323 -0.28 28.78 -21.65
CA GLN A 323 -0.56 27.99 -22.86
C GLN A 323 0.23 26.67 -22.89
N MET A 324 1.48 26.68 -22.42
CA MET A 324 2.30 25.47 -22.36
C MET A 324 1.68 24.38 -21.47
N SER A 325 1.02 24.75 -20.38
CA SER A 325 0.34 23.81 -19.48
C SER A 325 -0.89 23.17 -20.14
N LEU A 326 -1.61 23.92 -20.97
CA LEU A 326 -2.69 23.39 -21.81
C LEU A 326 -2.15 22.40 -22.85
N ASP A 327 -1.07 22.77 -23.53
CA ASP A 327 -0.46 21.95 -24.58
C ASP A 327 0.11 20.64 -24.02
N ASP A 328 0.79 20.70 -22.87
CA ASP A 328 1.40 19.53 -22.20
C ASP A 328 0.33 18.55 -21.70
N ALA A 329 -0.73 19.05 -21.08
CA ALA A 329 -1.85 18.22 -20.62
C ALA A 329 -2.57 17.52 -21.79
N ALA A 330 -2.82 18.25 -22.88
CA ALA A 330 -3.43 17.68 -24.08
C ALA A 330 -2.52 16.63 -24.74
N ALA A 331 -1.23 16.94 -24.91
CA ALA A 331 -0.26 16.04 -25.50
C ALA A 331 -0.16 14.71 -24.74
N GLN A 332 -0.09 14.75 -23.41
CA GLN A 332 -0.09 13.53 -22.61
C GLN A 332 -1.38 12.73 -22.76
N ALA A 333 -2.54 13.40 -22.68
CA ALA A 333 -3.82 12.72 -22.80
C ALA A 333 -4.00 12.04 -24.16
N ASP A 334 -3.51 12.67 -25.24
CA ASP A 334 -3.50 12.10 -26.59
C ASP A 334 -2.58 10.86 -26.68
N ILE A 335 -1.34 10.96 -26.17
CA ILE A 335 -0.38 9.84 -26.16
C ILE A 335 -0.95 8.64 -25.41
N MET A 336 -1.67 8.88 -24.31
CA MET A 336 -2.27 7.85 -23.48
C MET A 336 -3.70 7.45 -23.90
N SER A 337 -4.27 8.11 -24.91
CA SER A 337 -5.62 7.85 -25.44
C SER A 337 -6.70 7.88 -24.36
N VAL A 338 -6.67 8.91 -23.52
CA VAL A 338 -7.61 9.14 -22.41
C VAL A 338 -8.69 10.15 -22.84
N ASP A 339 -9.92 9.97 -22.36
CA ASP A 339 -10.98 10.98 -22.58
C ASP A 339 -10.62 12.29 -21.88
N TYR A 340 -10.31 13.32 -22.67
CA TYR A 340 -9.82 14.61 -22.21
C TYR A 340 -10.83 15.72 -22.49
N LYS A 341 -11.05 16.58 -21.49
CA LYS A 341 -11.90 17.78 -21.61
C LYS A 341 -11.21 19.00 -21.00
N VAL A 342 -11.53 20.15 -21.57
CA VAL A 342 -11.15 21.46 -21.02
C VAL A 342 -12.41 22.14 -20.51
N ILE A 343 -12.43 22.50 -19.22
CA ILE A 343 -13.54 23.18 -18.55
C ILE A 343 -12.97 24.38 -17.80
N SER A 344 -13.06 25.57 -18.39
CA SER A 344 -12.53 26.79 -17.74
C SER A 344 -13.24 27.08 -16.41
N ILE A 345 -12.46 27.42 -15.39
CA ILE A 345 -12.99 27.89 -14.11
C ILE A 345 -13.25 29.40 -14.09
N GLU A 346 -12.87 30.12 -15.14
CA GLU A 346 -12.96 31.59 -15.16
C GLU A 346 -14.38 32.11 -14.85
N PRO A 347 -15.47 31.55 -15.42
CA PRO A 347 -16.81 32.03 -15.11
C PRO A 347 -17.21 31.81 -13.65
N THR A 348 -16.87 30.66 -13.08
CA THR A 348 -17.23 30.34 -11.68
C THR A 348 -16.37 31.13 -10.70
N PHE A 349 -15.08 31.32 -11.02
CA PHE A 349 -14.18 32.15 -10.25
C PHE A 349 -14.68 33.61 -10.18
N GLN A 350 -15.06 34.20 -11.32
CA GLN A 350 -15.60 35.56 -11.35
C GLN A 350 -16.87 35.71 -10.49
N VAL A 351 -17.76 34.72 -10.53
CA VAL A 351 -18.98 34.75 -9.70
C VAL A 351 -18.64 34.75 -8.21
N PHE A 352 -17.65 33.96 -7.77
CA PHE A 352 -17.20 34.00 -6.37
C PHE A 352 -16.60 35.35 -5.98
N LEU A 353 -15.76 35.93 -6.83
CA LEU A 353 -15.17 37.25 -6.57
C LEU A 353 -16.24 38.34 -6.46
N GLU A 354 -17.22 38.37 -7.37
CA GLU A 354 -18.31 39.35 -7.29
C GLU A 354 -19.20 39.11 -6.07
N THR A 355 -19.45 37.86 -5.70
CA THR A 355 -20.26 37.52 -4.51
C THR A 355 -19.60 37.99 -3.21
N LEU A 356 -18.27 37.96 -3.13
CA LEU A 356 -17.49 38.32 -1.93
C LEU A 356 -16.96 39.76 -1.96
N LYS A 357 -17.24 40.51 -3.02
CA LYS A 357 -16.66 41.82 -3.29
C LYS A 357 -16.83 42.83 -2.16
N ASP A 358 -18.03 42.92 -1.59
CA ASP A 358 -18.31 43.87 -0.51
C ASP A 358 -17.62 43.46 0.80
N GLU A 359 -17.50 42.16 1.06
CA GLU A 359 -16.79 41.62 2.24
C GLU A 359 -15.26 41.76 2.11
N PHE A 360 -14.73 41.71 0.89
CA PHE A 360 -13.31 41.91 0.58
C PHE A 360 -12.97 43.38 0.28
N ALA A 361 -13.92 44.30 0.48
CA ALA A 361 -13.68 45.71 0.22
C ALA A 361 -12.54 46.23 1.10
N ASN A 362 -11.54 46.86 0.47
CA ASN A 362 -10.33 47.39 1.11
C ASN A 362 -9.34 46.33 1.64
N THR A 363 -9.41 45.09 1.19
CA THR A 363 -8.34 44.10 1.37
C THR A 363 -7.46 43.99 0.12
N GLU A 364 -6.23 43.50 0.28
CA GLU A 364 -5.35 43.16 -0.85
C GLU A 364 -5.62 41.70 -1.28
N VAL A 365 -5.37 41.39 -2.56
CA VAL A 365 -5.44 40.02 -3.07
C VAL A 365 -4.36 39.18 -2.39
N ASP A 366 -4.73 38.01 -1.89
CA ASP A 366 -3.81 37.10 -1.22
C ASP A 366 -4.11 35.63 -1.55
N THR A 367 -3.64 34.71 -0.71
CA THR A 367 -3.91 33.27 -0.87
C THR A 367 -5.40 32.92 -0.91
N THR A 368 -6.28 33.82 -0.50
CA THR A 368 -7.73 33.64 -0.51
C THR A 368 -8.26 33.46 -1.93
N GLU A 369 -7.91 34.35 -2.86
CA GLU A 369 -8.32 34.26 -4.26
C GLU A 369 -7.70 33.05 -4.98
N GLU A 370 -6.44 32.74 -4.67
CA GLU A 370 -5.76 31.52 -5.12
C GLU A 370 -6.52 30.26 -4.67
N ASN A 371 -6.90 30.21 -3.39
CA ASN A 371 -7.66 29.10 -2.81
C ASN A 371 -9.08 28.98 -3.41
N ILE A 372 -9.73 30.08 -3.80
CA ILE A 372 -11.03 30.04 -4.50
C ILE A 372 -10.88 29.30 -5.83
N GLN A 373 -9.83 29.59 -6.62
CA GLN A 373 -9.58 28.89 -7.89
C GLN A 373 -9.42 27.38 -7.67
N ALA A 374 -8.62 26.97 -6.68
CA ALA A 374 -8.45 25.56 -6.34
C ALA A 374 -9.79 24.90 -5.94
N ARG A 375 -10.62 25.58 -5.15
CA ARG A 375 -11.96 25.07 -4.75
C ARG A 375 -12.93 25.01 -5.93
N CYS A 376 -12.90 25.94 -6.88
CA CYS A 376 -13.68 25.84 -8.11
C CYS A 376 -13.35 24.54 -8.88
N ARG A 377 -12.07 24.20 -8.99
CA ARG A 377 -11.61 22.94 -9.61
C ARG A 377 -12.13 21.72 -8.84
N GLY A 378 -11.98 21.72 -7.51
CA GLY A 378 -12.50 20.65 -6.64
C GLY A 378 -14.00 20.43 -6.83
N VAL A 379 -14.81 21.49 -6.86
CA VAL A 379 -16.26 21.40 -7.09
C VAL A 379 -16.59 20.79 -8.46
N ILE A 380 -15.88 21.18 -9.52
CA ILE A 380 -16.09 20.62 -10.87
C ILE A 380 -15.77 19.11 -10.89
N LEU A 381 -14.62 18.70 -10.37
CA LEU A 381 -14.21 17.30 -10.34
C LEU A 381 -15.20 16.45 -9.53
N MET A 382 -15.62 16.94 -8.36
CA MET A 382 -16.62 16.25 -7.54
C MET A 382 -17.98 16.19 -8.24
N ALA A 383 -18.41 17.25 -8.93
CA ALA A 383 -19.66 17.21 -9.71
C ALA A 383 -19.62 16.16 -10.83
N LEU A 384 -18.48 16.03 -11.53
CA LEU A 384 -18.27 14.98 -12.55
C LEU A 384 -18.27 13.59 -11.92
N SER A 385 -17.55 13.40 -10.81
CA SER A 385 -17.54 12.15 -10.04
C SER A 385 -18.97 11.71 -9.67
N ASN A 386 -19.76 12.61 -9.07
CA ASN A 386 -21.14 12.33 -8.67
C ASN A 386 -22.04 11.96 -9.86
N LYS A 387 -21.83 12.57 -11.03
CA LYS A 387 -22.67 12.33 -12.21
C LYS A 387 -22.27 11.06 -12.96
N LEU A 388 -20.98 10.77 -13.03
CA LEU A 388 -20.42 9.68 -13.84
C LEU A 388 -20.17 8.39 -13.04
N GLY A 389 -20.26 8.45 -11.70
CA GLY A 389 -19.97 7.31 -10.83
C GLY A 389 -18.50 6.92 -10.79
N ARG A 390 -17.60 7.88 -11.07
CA ARG A 390 -16.13 7.71 -11.11
C ARG A 390 -15.48 8.32 -9.89
N MET A 391 -14.35 7.80 -9.44
CA MET A 391 -13.63 8.34 -8.29
C MET A 391 -12.70 9.49 -8.70
N VAL A 392 -12.66 10.58 -7.93
CA VAL A 392 -11.64 11.62 -8.12
C VAL A 392 -10.32 11.16 -7.52
N LEU A 393 -9.26 11.11 -8.33
CA LEU A 393 -7.88 10.98 -7.82
C LEU A 393 -7.28 12.37 -7.61
N THR A 394 -6.81 12.62 -6.40
CA THR A 394 -6.04 13.83 -6.08
C THR A 394 -4.57 13.63 -6.45
N THR A 395 -3.85 14.70 -6.74
CA THR A 395 -2.49 14.65 -7.29
C THR A 395 -1.43 15.16 -6.32
N GLY A 396 -1.80 15.53 -5.10
CA GLY A 396 -0.87 16.10 -4.12
C GLY A 396 0.19 15.09 -3.67
N ASN A 397 1.45 15.52 -3.61
CA ASN A 397 2.58 14.68 -3.21
C ASN A 397 2.91 14.80 -1.70
N LYS A 398 3.80 13.95 -1.19
CA LYS A 398 4.18 13.92 0.23
C LYS A 398 4.77 15.25 0.70
N SER A 399 5.59 15.88 -0.13
CA SER A 399 6.28 17.13 0.20
C SER A 399 5.28 18.27 0.40
N GLU A 400 4.31 18.41 -0.50
CA GLU A 400 3.20 19.37 -0.41
C GLU A 400 2.33 19.11 0.82
N MET A 401 1.91 17.86 1.04
CA MET A 401 1.09 17.49 2.20
C MET A 401 1.84 17.73 3.52
N ALA A 402 3.15 17.50 3.55
CA ALA A 402 3.97 17.70 4.73
C ALA A 402 3.95 19.16 5.19
N VAL A 403 4.22 20.09 4.28
CA VAL A 403 4.30 21.52 4.61
C VAL A 403 2.98 22.27 4.38
N GLY A 404 1.92 21.55 4.00
CA GLY A 404 0.59 22.08 3.76
C GLY A 404 0.50 23.05 2.60
N TYR A 405 1.34 22.86 1.58
CA TYR A 405 1.28 23.57 0.31
C TYR A 405 0.18 22.96 -0.55
N CYS A 406 -1.05 23.09 -0.05
CA CYS A 406 -2.27 22.54 -0.62
C CYS A 406 -3.50 23.29 -0.10
N THR A 407 -4.59 23.20 -0.86
CA THR A 407 -5.87 23.84 -0.55
C THR A 407 -6.90 22.83 -0.08
N LEU A 408 -7.34 22.96 1.18
CA LEU A 408 -8.50 22.20 1.65
C LEU A 408 -9.72 22.46 0.77
N TYR A 409 -10.34 21.36 0.34
CA TYR A 409 -11.50 21.31 -0.56
C TYR A 409 -11.21 21.83 -1.99
N GLY A 410 -9.94 22.07 -2.32
CA GLY A 410 -9.45 22.34 -3.66
C GLY A 410 -8.72 21.12 -4.22
N ASP A 411 -7.39 21.19 -4.30
CA ASP A 411 -6.52 20.09 -4.75
C ASP A 411 -6.62 18.82 -3.87
N MET A 412 -7.03 18.96 -2.61
CA MET A 412 -7.31 17.85 -1.68
C MET A 412 -8.68 17.20 -1.87
N ALA A 413 -9.55 17.74 -2.75
CA ALA A 413 -10.89 17.20 -2.96
C ALA A 413 -10.85 15.94 -3.84
N GLY A 414 -10.92 14.78 -3.22
CA GLY A 414 -11.11 13.52 -3.94
C GLY A 414 -11.24 12.29 -3.04
N GLY A 415 -11.34 11.12 -3.67
CA GLY A 415 -11.55 9.84 -2.98
C GLY A 415 -10.26 9.10 -2.65
N PHE A 416 -9.18 9.33 -3.41
CA PHE A 416 -7.90 8.67 -3.22
C PHE A 416 -6.73 9.55 -3.67
N ALA A 417 -5.57 9.44 -3.00
CA ALA A 417 -4.36 10.22 -3.27
C ALA A 417 -3.18 9.29 -3.59
N PRO A 418 -2.97 8.93 -4.86
CA PRO A 418 -1.90 8.01 -5.25
C PRO A 418 -0.52 8.47 -4.78
N LEU A 419 -0.25 9.78 -4.83
CA LEU A 419 1.07 10.36 -4.55
C LEU A 419 1.26 10.84 -3.11
N LYS A 420 0.30 10.58 -2.21
CA LYS A 420 0.30 11.11 -0.82
C LYS A 420 1.57 10.80 -0.03
N ASP A 421 2.23 9.67 -0.30
CA ASP A 421 3.46 9.24 0.36
C ASP A 421 4.67 9.22 -0.60
N VAL A 422 4.61 9.93 -1.72
CA VAL A 422 5.69 10.08 -2.70
C VAL A 422 6.30 11.48 -2.58
N GLU A 423 7.59 11.57 -2.24
CA GLU A 423 8.33 12.85 -2.19
C GLU A 423 8.45 13.48 -3.58
N LYS A 424 8.56 14.82 -3.69
CA LYS A 424 8.60 15.52 -4.99
C LYS A 424 9.73 15.02 -5.88
N LEU A 425 10.93 14.86 -5.34
CA LEU A 425 12.05 14.33 -6.15
C LEU A 425 11.81 12.88 -6.61
N LEU A 426 11.06 12.10 -5.83
CA LEU A 426 10.66 10.76 -6.23
C LEU A 426 9.58 10.78 -7.32
N VAL A 427 8.69 11.79 -7.35
CA VAL A 427 7.75 12.00 -8.45
C VAL A 427 8.51 12.15 -9.78
N TYR A 428 9.54 13.01 -9.84
CA TYR A 428 10.38 13.16 -11.03
C TYR A 428 11.06 11.83 -11.42
N ALA A 429 11.69 11.14 -10.47
CA ALA A 429 12.35 9.86 -10.73
C ALA A 429 11.38 8.78 -11.25
N LEU A 430 10.13 8.77 -10.77
CA LEU A 430 9.09 7.85 -11.23
C LEU A 430 8.58 8.22 -12.64
N CYS A 431 8.51 9.50 -12.98
CA CYS A 431 8.21 9.93 -14.35
C CYS A 431 9.31 9.48 -15.33
N ASP A 432 10.58 9.67 -14.98
CA ASP A 432 11.72 9.22 -15.79
C ASP A 432 11.71 7.70 -15.96
N TYR A 433 11.50 6.97 -14.85
CA TYR A 433 11.33 5.52 -14.88
C TYR A 433 10.19 5.12 -15.83
N ARG A 434 9.01 5.73 -15.69
CA ARG A 434 7.85 5.38 -16.50
C ARG A 434 8.06 5.68 -17.98
N ASN A 435 8.75 6.77 -18.31
CA ASN A 435 9.14 7.13 -19.67
C ASN A 435 10.19 6.18 -20.25
N SER A 436 11.09 5.63 -19.43
CA SER A 436 12.06 4.62 -19.87
C SER A 436 11.40 3.31 -20.35
N VAL A 437 10.22 2.97 -19.82
CA VAL A 437 9.41 1.84 -20.29
C VAL A 437 8.67 2.21 -21.58
N LYS A 438 8.01 3.36 -21.59
CA LYS A 438 7.36 3.95 -22.78
C LYS A 438 7.17 5.43 -22.56
N GLN A 439 7.65 6.26 -23.49
CA GLN A 439 7.48 7.72 -23.43
C GLN A 439 5.99 8.09 -23.45
N VAL A 440 5.47 8.54 -22.31
CA VAL A 440 4.07 8.95 -22.14
C VAL A 440 3.94 10.32 -21.51
N ILE A 441 4.87 10.72 -20.64
CA ILE A 441 4.90 12.04 -20.02
C ILE A 441 5.76 12.97 -20.89
N PRO A 442 5.24 14.11 -21.38
CA PRO A 442 6.01 15.05 -22.19
C PRO A 442 7.25 15.56 -21.45
N GLN A 443 8.41 15.61 -22.14
CA GLN A 443 9.68 15.98 -21.50
C GLN A 443 9.66 17.39 -20.90
N ARG A 444 8.94 18.33 -21.52
CA ARG A 444 8.78 19.70 -21.02
C ARG A 444 8.13 19.76 -19.62
N VAL A 445 7.31 18.77 -19.25
CA VAL A 445 6.73 18.66 -17.90
C VAL A 445 7.81 18.38 -16.84
N LEU A 446 8.89 17.71 -17.23
CA LEU A 446 10.01 17.35 -16.35
C LEU A 446 11.08 18.45 -16.29
N ASP A 447 11.29 19.16 -17.41
CA ASP A 447 12.33 20.18 -17.51
C ASP A 447 11.93 21.53 -16.90
N ARG A 448 10.63 21.77 -16.69
CA ARG A 448 10.12 23.05 -16.19
C ARG A 448 10.09 23.12 -14.65
N PRO A 449 10.25 24.33 -14.07
CA PRO A 449 10.02 24.54 -12.65
C PRO A 449 8.58 24.16 -12.24
N PRO A 450 8.38 23.59 -11.04
CA PRO A 450 7.05 23.27 -10.54
C PRO A 450 6.29 24.55 -10.14
N SER A 451 4.99 24.59 -10.46
CA SER A 451 4.10 25.73 -10.22
C SER A 451 2.63 25.29 -10.11
N ALA A 452 1.87 26.00 -9.28
CA ALA A 452 0.41 25.86 -9.13
C ALA A 452 -0.40 26.76 -10.10
N GLU A 453 0.22 27.74 -10.77
CA GLU A 453 -0.40 28.69 -11.70
C GLU A 453 -1.70 29.36 -11.16
N LEU A 454 -1.67 29.84 -9.92
CA LEU A 454 -2.78 30.53 -9.26
C LEU A 454 -2.67 32.06 -9.30
N ARG A 455 -1.49 32.59 -9.63
CA ARG A 455 -1.20 34.01 -9.89
C ARG A 455 -0.11 34.16 -10.97
N GLU A 456 0.09 35.38 -11.45
CA GLU A 456 1.12 35.69 -12.47
C GLU A 456 2.52 35.27 -12.00
N ASP A 457 3.26 34.62 -12.90
CA ASP A 457 4.65 34.17 -12.75
C ASP A 457 4.96 33.38 -11.44
N GLN A 458 3.99 32.63 -10.94
CA GLN A 458 4.13 31.85 -9.70
C GLN A 458 5.09 30.66 -9.88
N GLU A 459 6.03 30.50 -8.93
CA GLU A 459 6.81 29.27 -8.76
C GLU A 459 6.68 28.73 -7.32
N ASP A 460 6.81 27.42 -7.12
CA ASP A 460 6.74 26.84 -5.77
C ASP A 460 7.85 27.35 -4.83
N GLN A 461 9.00 27.70 -5.41
CA GLN A 461 10.16 28.25 -4.69
C GLN A 461 9.89 29.64 -4.08
N ASP A 462 8.84 30.34 -4.51
CA ASP A 462 8.40 31.59 -3.89
C ASP A 462 7.99 31.39 -2.42
N SER A 463 7.50 30.19 -2.09
CA SER A 463 6.96 29.86 -0.75
C SER A 463 7.80 28.80 -0.03
N LEU A 464 8.39 27.87 -0.77
CA LEU A 464 9.07 26.68 -0.24
C LEU A 464 10.59 26.77 -0.46
N PRO A 465 11.40 26.17 0.44
CA PRO A 465 12.79 25.85 0.11
C PRO A 465 12.88 24.90 -1.09
N ASP A 466 14.05 24.85 -1.73
CA ASP A 466 14.34 23.87 -2.79
C ASP A 466 13.95 22.44 -2.36
N TYR A 467 13.35 21.67 -3.27
CA TYR A 467 12.83 20.34 -2.96
C TYR A 467 13.92 19.36 -2.51
N ALA A 468 15.16 19.49 -2.96
CA ALA A 468 16.26 18.64 -2.47
C ALA A 468 16.56 18.87 -0.99
N ILE A 469 16.45 20.12 -0.53
CA ILE A 469 16.60 20.47 0.89
C ILE A 469 15.35 20.08 1.67
N LEU A 470 14.17 20.40 1.13
CA LEU A 470 12.89 20.12 1.77
C LEU A 470 12.70 18.61 2.00
N ASP A 471 12.81 17.79 0.95
CA ASP A 471 12.58 16.35 1.02
C ASP A 471 13.58 15.68 1.97
N ALA A 472 14.85 16.11 1.96
CA ALA A 472 15.85 15.56 2.88
C ALA A 472 15.54 15.87 4.36
N ILE A 473 15.12 17.11 4.67
CA ILE A 473 14.70 17.49 6.04
C ILE A 473 13.42 16.76 6.43
N LEU A 474 12.46 16.60 5.51
CA LEU A 474 11.23 15.85 5.75
C LEU A 474 11.53 14.38 6.07
N ARG A 475 12.39 13.72 5.29
CA ARG A 475 12.81 12.34 5.56
C ARG A 475 13.42 12.20 6.95
N MET A 476 14.40 13.04 7.28
CA MET A 476 15.04 13.01 8.61
C MET A 476 14.04 13.27 9.74
N SER A 477 13.14 14.24 9.59
CA SER A 477 12.26 14.69 10.67
C SER A 477 10.96 13.89 10.82
N VAL A 478 10.47 13.27 9.74
CA VAL A 478 9.20 12.54 9.68
C VAL A 478 9.45 11.04 9.68
N GLU A 479 10.31 10.55 8.79
CA GLU A 479 10.54 9.11 8.63
C GLU A 479 11.51 8.58 9.68
N GLU A 480 12.63 9.27 9.89
CA GLU A 480 13.70 8.86 10.81
C GLU A 480 13.51 9.38 12.25
N ASP A 481 12.53 10.28 12.46
CA ASP A 481 12.25 10.97 13.74
C ASP A 481 13.49 11.65 14.37
N LYS A 482 14.42 12.12 13.54
CA LYS A 482 15.64 12.78 14.02
C LYS A 482 15.28 14.06 14.77
N PRO A 483 15.87 14.29 15.96
CA PRO A 483 15.78 15.55 16.67
C PRO A 483 16.29 16.72 15.81
N ARG A 484 15.69 17.90 16.00
CA ARG A 484 16.06 19.15 15.32
C ARG A 484 17.57 19.38 15.24
N GLN A 485 18.28 19.22 16.37
CA GLN A 485 19.73 19.45 16.42
C GLN A 485 20.51 18.51 15.50
N GLN A 486 20.09 17.24 15.39
CA GLN A 486 20.77 16.29 14.50
C GLN A 486 20.57 16.62 13.01
N ILE A 487 19.49 17.31 12.66
CA ILE A 487 19.26 17.81 11.30
C ILE A 487 20.21 18.99 11.02
N ILE A 488 20.37 19.90 11.98
CA ILE A 488 21.32 21.02 11.87
C ILE A 488 22.77 20.50 11.80
N ASP A 489 23.12 19.56 12.65
CA ASP A 489 24.45 18.93 12.69
C ASP A 489 24.78 18.15 11.40
N ALA A 490 23.76 17.73 10.65
CA ALA A 490 23.91 17.13 9.33
C ALA A 490 24.20 18.15 8.20
N GLY A 491 24.28 19.45 8.53
CA GLY A 491 24.69 20.52 7.62
C GLY A 491 23.56 21.38 7.06
N TYR A 492 22.31 21.20 7.51
CA TYR A 492 21.19 22.03 7.08
C TYR A 492 21.11 23.33 7.88
N GLU A 493 20.82 24.44 7.20
CA GLU A 493 20.70 25.76 7.83
C GLU A 493 19.58 25.78 8.88
N GLN A 494 19.90 26.27 10.08
CA GLN A 494 18.97 26.34 11.20
C GLN A 494 17.63 27.01 10.85
N GLN A 495 17.67 28.17 10.19
CA GLN A 495 16.45 28.91 9.85
C GLN A 495 15.54 28.10 8.91
N THR A 496 16.13 27.38 7.95
CA THR A 496 15.40 26.53 7.01
C THR A 496 14.80 25.31 7.71
N VAL A 497 15.55 24.65 8.59
CA VAL A 497 15.04 23.54 9.43
C VAL A 497 13.86 24.01 10.28
N ASP A 498 13.99 25.15 10.96
CA ASP A 498 12.95 25.71 11.83
C ASP A 498 11.67 26.05 11.06
N LYS A 499 11.82 26.63 9.86
CA LYS A 499 10.70 26.94 8.96
C LYS A 499 9.96 25.66 8.56
N ILE A 500 10.66 24.64 8.07
CA ILE A 500 10.04 23.38 7.62
C ILE A 500 9.36 22.66 8.78
N LEU A 501 10.03 22.50 9.92
CA LEU A 501 9.44 21.83 11.09
C LEU A 501 8.18 22.55 11.57
N ARG A 502 8.18 23.89 11.57
CA ARG A 502 6.98 24.68 11.90
C ARG A 502 5.86 24.44 10.88
N MET A 503 6.16 24.47 9.59
CA MET A 503 5.17 24.20 8.53
C MET A 503 4.57 22.80 8.67
N VAL A 504 5.39 21.79 8.97
CA VAL A 504 4.89 20.44 9.25
C VAL A 504 3.91 20.45 10.42
N GLN A 505 4.24 21.11 11.53
CA GLN A 505 3.38 21.15 12.70
C GLN A 505 2.04 21.84 12.45
N ILE A 506 2.04 23.05 11.90
CA ILE A 506 0.83 23.87 11.77
C ILE A 506 -0.17 23.28 10.76
N ASN A 507 0.28 22.43 9.83
CA ASN A 507 -0.56 21.83 8.79
C ASN A 507 -1.12 20.45 9.14
N GLU A 508 -1.05 20.02 10.41
CA GLU A 508 -1.66 18.75 10.85
C GLU A 508 -3.19 18.72 10.58
N TYR A 509 -3.88 19.85 10.73
CA TYR A 509 -5.32 19.94 10.47
C TYR A 509 -5.70 19.70 9.00
N LYS A 510 -4.82 20.07 8.05
CA LYS A 510 -5.03 19.78 6.63
C LYS A 510 -4.88 18.29 6.37
N ARG A 511 -3.76 17.70 6.81
CA ARG A 511 -3.45 16.27 6.58
C ARG A 511 -4.49 15.32 7.18
N ARG A 512 -5.10 15.69 8.31
CA ARG A 512 -6.21 14.91 8.92
C ARG A 512 -7.47 14.83 8.05
N GLN A 513 -7.60 15.68 7.04
CA GLN A 513 -8.68 15.69 6.07
C GLN A 513 -8.23 15.26 4.66
N ALA A 514 -6.96 14.89 4.51
CA ALA A 514 -6.48 14.36 3.24
C ALA A 514 -7.13 13.00 2.95
N PRO A 515 -7.47 12.69 1.69
CA PRO A 515 -7.96 11.38 1.34
C PRO A 515 -6.94 10.28 1.68
N PRO A 516 -7.36 9.02 1.79
CA PRO A 516 -6.44 7.89 1.88
C PRO A 516 -5.54 7.85 0.64
N GLY A 517 -4.33 7.35 0.80
CA GLY A 517 -3.36 7.29 -0.28
C GLY A 517 -2.35 6.17 -0.05
N VAL A 518 -1.58 5.85 -1.09
CA VAL A 518 -0.66 4.71 -1.06
C VAL A 518 0.50 4.99 -0.12
N ARG A 519 0.71 4.09 0.85
CA ARG A 519 1.88 4.12 1.74
C ARG A 519 3.03 3.34 1.12
N ILE A 520 4.13 4.02 0.86
CA ILE A 520 5.36 3.42 0.30
C ILE A 520 6.59 3.62 1.19
N THR A 521 6.48 4.41 2.26
CA THR A 521 7.58 4.68 3.19
C THR A 521 7.38 3.95 4.51
N GLN A 522 8.42 3.90 5.35
CA GLN A 522 8.33 3.27 6.67
C GLN A 522 7.41 4.04 7.62
N ARG A 523 7.20 5.34 7.37
CA ARG A 523 6.38 6.21 8.22
C ARG A 523 5.71 7.28 7.38
N ALA A 524 4.46 7.05 7.05
CA ALA A 524 3.63 7.97 6.28
C ALA A 524 2.86 8.95 7.17
N PHE A 525 2.29 9.98 6.55
CA PHE A 525 1.28 10.83 7.18
C PHE A 525 -0.07 10.11 7.23
N GLY A 526 -0.26 9.34 8.30
CA GLY A 526 -1.46 8.52 8.53
C GLY A 526 -1.35 7.75 9.85
N ARG A 527 -1.69 6.46 9.82
CA ARG A 527 -1.66 5.60 11.03
C ARG A 527 -0.28 5.50 11.69
N ASP A 528 0.80 5.56 10.92
CA ASP A 528 2.18 5.54 11.45
C ASP A 528 2.54 6.76 12.31
N ARG A 529 1.84 7.89 12.12
CA ARG A 529 2.17 9.17 12.75
C ARG A 529 0.92 9.86 13.29
N ARG A 530 0.62 9.59 14.55
CA ARG A 530 -0.55 10.14 15.26
C ARG A 530 -0.18 11.41 16.02
N TYR A 531 -0.36 12.58 15.42
CA TYR A 531 -0.07 13.89 16.05
C TYR A 531 -1.35 14.67 16.41
N PRO A 532 -1.34 15.45 17.50
CA PRO A 532 -2.47 16.30 17.85
C PRO A 532 -2.57 17.50 16.90
N ILE A 533 -3.80 17.88 16.54
CA ILE A 533 -4.07 19.14 15.83
C ILE A 533 -3.85 20.32 16.79
N THR A 534 -4.57 20.34 17.91
CA THR A 534 -4.42 21.35 18.95
C THR A 534 -3.18 21.05 19.78
N SER A 535 -2.09 21.79 19.58
CA SER A 535 -0.82 21.55 20.25
C SER A 535 -0.09 22.84 20.60
N GLY A 536 0.36 22.95 21.85
CA GLY A 536 1.29 23.99 22.29
C GLY A 536 2.76 23.60 22.12
N TYR A 537 3.05 22.40 21.61
CA TYR A 537 4.41 21.91 21.44
C TYR A 537 5.12 22.66 20.31
N ARG A 538 5.94 23.65 20.69
CA ARG A 538 6.87 24.33 19.78
C ARG A 538 8.17 23.52 19.78
N ARG A 539 8.55 22.90 18.66
CA ARG A 539 9.87 22.25 18.53
C ARG A 539 10.93 23.37 18.56
N GLY A 540 11.51 23.61 19.73
CA GLY A 540 12.72 24.43 19.89
C GLY A 540 13.97 23.68 19.47
#